data_AF-X1KSD7-F1
#
_entry.id   AF-X1KSD7-F1
#
_cell.length_a   1.000
_cell.length_b   1.000
_cell.length_c   1.000
_cell.angle_alpha   90.00
_cell.angle_beta   90.00
_cell.angle_gamma   90.00
#
_symmetry.space_group_name_H-M   'P 1'
#
loop_
_entity.id
_entity.type
_entity.pdbx_description
1 polymer ?
#
loop_
_entity_poly.entity_id
_entity_poly.type
_entity_poly.pdbx_seq_one_letter_code
_entity_poly.pdbx_strand_id
1 'polypeptide(L)'
;MYCALILRADYENPEMVYLFEEKELEKIVKRPENASDINFIKQLYAWDKRKQTATSDTKYKGKSLYNLIWNPLDSLLRGIKTIYLAPSGFLHKISFAAIPYSDTNILSDKYQINYVSSTREITLKKKTYNFIEKENYARIYGGISYDFDSVKIAELT
;
A
#
# COMPACT_ATOMS: atom_id res chain seq x y z
N MET A 1 13.94 10.07 7.90
CA MET A 1 13.88 10.68 6.55
C MET A 1 13.41 9.62 5.58
N TYR A 2 12.48 9.96 4.68
CA TYR A 2 12.00 9.09 3.61
C TYR A 2 12.36 9.67 2.24
N CYS A 3 12.89 8.82 1.38
CA CYS A 3 13.19 9.14 -0.01
C CYS A 3 12.64 8.03 -0.90
N ALA A 4 12.30 8.37 -2.14
CA ALA A 4 12.00 7.42 -3.20
C ALA A 4 13.21 7.28 -4.13
N LEU A 5 13.52 6.05 -4.52
CA LEU A 5 14.46 5.78 -5.61
C LEU A 5 13.65 5.35 -6.84
N ILE A 6 13.66 6.19 -7.87
CA ILE A 6 12.90 6.00 -9.10
C ILE A 6 13.79 5.35 -10.15
N LEU A 7 13.32 4.22 -10.67
CA LEU A 7 13.98 3.45 -11.71
C LEU A 7 13.08 3.41 -12.94
N ARG A 8 13.59 3.94 -14.04
CA ARG A 8 12.91 3.89 -15.34
C ARG A 8 13.89 3.44 -16.41
N ALA A 9 13.37 2.75 -17.42
CA ALA A 9 14.17 2.23 -18.52
C ALA A 9 14.76 3.33 -19.41
N ASP A 10 14.11 4.49 -19.46
CA ASP A 10 14.55 5.67 -20.21
C ASP A 10 15.49 6.58 -19.42
N TYR A 11 15.79 6.27 -18.16
CA TYR A 11 16.75 7.03 -17.36
C TYR A 11 18.14 6.40 -17.46
N GLU A 12 19.16 7.21 -17.72
CA GLU A 12 20.55 6.74 -17.68
C GLU A 12 20.98 6.32 -16.27
N ASN A 13 20.46 7.02 -15.25
CA ASN A 13 20.77 6.76 -13.84
C ASN A 13 19.48 6.80 -13.00
N PRO A 14 19.42 6.04 -11.88
CA PRO A 14 18.33 6.15 -10.92
C PRO A 14 18.18 7.57 -10.36
N GLU A 15 16.94 8.05 -10.21
CA GLU A 15 16.67 9.34 -9.59
C GLU A 15 16.24 9.16 -8.14
N MET A 16 16.93 9.83 -7.22
CA MET A 16 16.57 9.82 -5.80
C MET A 16 15.83 11.11 -5.44
N VAL A 17 14.60 10.96 -4.94
CA VAL A 17 13.72 12.08 -4.59
C VAL A 17 13.47 12.06 -3.09
N TYR A 18 13.76 13.17 -2.42
CA TYR A 18 13.35 13.38 -1.04
C TYR A 18 11.82 13.53 -0.97
N LEU A 19 11.19 12.81 -0.04
CA LEU A 19 9.74 12.88 0.15
C LEU A 19 9.38 13.72 1.39
N PHE A 20 9.73 13.23 2.58
CA PHE A 20 9.33 13.80 3.86
C PHE A 20 10.11 13.21 5.05
N GLU A 21 9.93 13.79 6.24
CA GLU A 21 10.37 13.19 7.49
C GLU A 21 9.30 12.31 8.13
N GLU A 22 9.71 11.25 8.85
CA GLU A 22 8.79 10.28 9.47
C GLU A 22 7.69 10.95 10.31
N LYS A 23 8.07 11.99 11.08
CA LYS A 23 7.17 12.75 11.95
C LYS A 23 6.04 13.44 11.18
N GLU A 24 6.24 13.78 9.91
CA GLU A 24 5.23 14.42 9.08
C GLU A 24 4.14 13.43 8.67
N LEU A 25 4.55 12.22 8.27
CA LEU A 25 3.61 11.14 7.98
C LEU A 25 2.91 10.65 9.25
N GLU A 26 3.64 10.54 10.37
CA GLU A 26 3.06 10.13 11.64
C GLU A 26 1.89 11.04 12.07
N LYS A 27 2.01 12.37 11.91
CA LYS A 27 0.92 13.31 12.20
C LYS A 27 -0.35 13.04 11.38
N ILE A 28 -0.19 12.53 10.16
CA ILE A 28 -1.31 12.20 9.27
C ILE A 28 -1.92 10.85 9.66
N VAL A 29 -1.08 9.85 9.92
CA VAL A 29 -1.49 8.44 10.10
C VAL A 29 -1.79 8.09 11.55
N LYS A 30 -1.43 8.94 12.51
CA LYS A 30 -1.75 8.74 13.92
C LYS A 30 -3.26 8.85 14.15
N ARG A 31 -3.85 7.72 14.55
CA ARG A 31 -5.25 7.60 14.94
C ARG A 31 -5.44 8.26 16.31
N PRO A 32 -6.47 9.11 16.50
CA PRO A 32 -6.88 9.57 17.82
C PRO A 32 -7.34 8.40 18.69
N GLU A 33 -7.05 8.40 19.99
CA GLU A 33 -7.37 7.28 20.89
C GLU A 33 -8.87 6.94 20.94
N ASN A 34 -9.74 7.95 20.77
CA ASN A 34 -11.19 7.81 20.87
C ASN A 34 -11.90 7.65 19.50
N ALA A 35 -11.15 7.46 18.41
CA ALA A 35 -11.74 7.35 17.07
C ALA A 35 -11.95 5.90 16.63
N SER A 36 -13.13 5.61 16.08
CA SER A 36 -13.41 4.33 15.40
C SER A 36 -12.48 4.15 14.19
N ASP A 37 -11.97 2.94 14.00
CA ASP A 37 -11.05 2.58 12.91
C ASP A 37 -11.63 2.90 11.53
N ILE A 38 -12.90 2.57 11.32
CA ILE A 38 -13.59 2.77 10.04
C ILE A 38 -13.66 4.27 9.72
N ASN A 39 -13.99 5.09 10.72
CA ASN A 39 -14.09 6.54 10.54
C ASN A 39 -12.72 7.16 10.27
N PHE A 40 -11.68 6.69 10.97
CA PHE A 40 -10.31 7.15 10.74
C PHE A 40 -9.82 6.80 9.32
N ILE A 41 -10.03 5.56 8.87
CA ILE A 41 -9.63 5.13 7.52
C ILE A 41 -10.39 5.93 6.45
N LYS A 42 -11.69 6.15 6.63
CA LYS A 42 -12.49 7.01 5.73
C LYS A 42 -11.92 8.42 5.67
N GLN A 43 -11.54 9.00 6.80
CA GLN A 43 -10.94 10.34 6.83
C GLN A 43 -9.55 10.37 6.19
N LEU A 44 -8.77 9.30 6.32
CA LEU A 44 -7.41 9.21 5.78
C LEU A 44 -7.39 9.20 4.25
N TYR A 45 -8.34 8.51 3.61
CA TYR A 45 -8.40 8.37 2.14
C TYR A 45 -9.47 9.22 1.46
N ALA A 46 -10.28 9.97 2.20
CA ALA A 46 -11.23 10.91 1.60
C ALA A 46 -10.54 12.20 1.14
N TRP A 47 -10.98 12.71 -0.01
CA TRP A 47 -10.54 13.99 -0.55
C TRP A 47 -11.19 15.16 0.20
N ASP A 48 -10.41 16.22 0.46
CA ASP A 48 -10.89 17.43 1.13
C ASP A 48 -11.70 18.31 0.16
N LYS A 49 -13.01 18.06 0.08
CA LYS A 49 -14.00 18.91 -0.60
C LYS A 49 -14.31 20.12 0.28
N ARG A 50 -13.51 21.19 0.25
CA ARG A 50 -13.87 22.35 1.07
C ARG A 50 -15.11 23.08 0.54
N LYS A 51 -16.16 23.12 1.37
CA LYS A 51 -16.62 24.39 1.95
C LYS A 51 -16.58 24.26 3.46
N GLN A 52 -15.93 25.24 4.09
CA GLN A 52 -16.13 25.60 5.49
C GLN A 52 -17.62 25.85 5.71
N THR A 53 -18.37 24.85 6.13
CA THR A 53 -19.52 25.09 7.00
C THR A 53 -19.05 24.70 8.37
N ALA A 54 -18.84 25.73 9.17
CA ALA A 54 -18.29 25.67 10.51
C ALA A 54 -19.18 24.84 11.43
N THR A 55 -19.00 23.53 11.47
CA THR A 55 -19.39 22.65 12.58
C THR A 55 -18.64 21.31 12.46
N SER A 56 -17.73 21.06 13.41
CA SER A 56 -17.25 19.72 13.83
C SER A 56 -16.18 18.98 12.99
N ASP A 57 -14.92 19.30 13.31
CA ASP A 57 -13.81 18.37 13.62
C ASP A 57 -13.31 17.29 12.64
N THR A 58 -13.90 17.10 11.47
CA THR A 58 -13.46 16.06 10.53
C THR A 58 -12.57 16.61 9.41
N LYS A 59 -11.30 16.84 9.74
CA LYS A 59 -10.26 17.18 8.75
C LYS A 59 -9.91 15.95 7.91
N TYR A 60 -10.46 15.86 6.70
CA TYR A 60 -10.05 14.88 5.69
C TYR A 60 -8.55 15.02 5.40
N LYS A 61 -7.84 13.89 5.40
CA LYS A 61 -6.37 13.87 5.29
C LYS A 61 -5.88 13.37 3.93
N GLY A 62 -6.76 12.92 3.03
CA GLY A 62 -6.36 12.33 1.74
C GLY A 62 -5.55 13.27 0.86
N LYS A 63 -5.94 14.55 0.79
CA LYS A 63 -5.17 15.57 0.05
C LYS A 63 -3.78 15.79 0.64
N SER A 64 -3.67 15.84 1.97
CA SER A 64 -2.39 15.97 2.66
C SER A 64 -1.50 14.74 2.44
N LEU A 65 -2.10 13.54 2.45
CA LEU A 65 -1.41 12.28 2.17
C LEU A 65 -0.84 12.25 0.74
N TYR A 66 -1.65 12.64 -0.25
CA TYR A 66 -1.21 12.76 -1.64
C TYR A 66 -0.08 13.77 -1.80
N ASN A 67 -0.24 14.97 -1.22
CA ASN A 67 0.75 16.03 -1.31
C ASN A 67 2.10 15.65 -0.70
N LEU A 68 2.08 14.89 0.40
CA LEU A 68 3.29 14.48 1.10
C LEU A 68 4.00 13.33 0.37
N ILE A 69 3.26 12.30 -0.06
CA ILE A 69 3.84 11.07 -0.57
C ILE A 69 4.00 11.10 -2.10
N TRP A 70 2.96 11.50 -2.83
CA TRP A 70 2.86 11.23 -4.26
C TRP A 70 3.10 12.45 -5.14
N ASN A 71 2.77 13.66 -4.67
CA ASN A 71 2.98 14.89 -5.44
C ASN A 71 4.44 15.11 -5.88
N PRO A 72 5.49 14.82 -5.08
CA PRO A 72 6.88 14.91 -5.54
C PRO A 72 7.23 13.94 -6.67
N LEU A 73 6.44 12.87 -6.84
CA LEU A 73 6.68 11.79 -7.79
C LEU A 73 5.85 11.93 -9.08
N ASP A 74 4.75 12.68 -9.06
CA ASP A 74 3.79 12.70 -10.18
C ASP A 74 4.39 13.24 -11.49
N SER A 75 5.35 14.17 -11.41
CA SER A 75 6.10 14.64 -12.60
C SER A 75 6.98 13.56 -13.22
N LEU A 76 7.60 12.72 -12.38
CA LEU A 76 8.50 11.65 -12.79
C LEU A 76 7.78 10.40 -13.29
N LEU A 77 6.48 10.29 -13.01
CA LEU A 77 5.65 9.14 -13.40
C LEU A 77 4.77 9.42 -14.64
N ARG A 78 5.01 10.53 -15.35
CA ARG A 78 4.29 10.86 -16.58
C ARG A 78 4.48 9.79 -17.65
N GLY A 79 3.37 9.33 -18.23
CA GLY A 79 3.34 8.31 -19.28
C GLY A 79 3.50 6.87 -18.77
N ILE A 80 3.66 6.68 -17.46
CA ILE A 80 3.78 5.36 -16.85
C ILE A 80 2.40 4.83 -16.47
N LYS A 81 2.10 3.57 -16.82
CA LYS A 81 0.84 2.89 -16.47
C LYS A 81 1.01 1.93 -15.30
N THR A 82 2.17 1.28 -15.19
CA THR A 82 2.42 0.22 -14.19
C THR A 82 3.55 0.64 -13.28
N ILE A 83 3.32 0.55 -11.96
CA ILE A 83 4.29 0.95 -10.94
C ILE A 83 4.57 -0.27 -10.06
N TYR A 84 5.86 -0.58 -9.89
CA TYR A 84 6.32 -1.56 -8.90
C TYR A 84 6.83 -0.80 -7.69
N LEU A 85 6.21 -1.03 -6.54
CA LEU A 85 6.49 -0.29 -5.31
C LEU A 85 7.09 -1.23 -4.26
N ALA A 86 8.27 -0.87 -3.75
CA ALA A 86 8.87 -1.46 -2.56
C ALA A 86 8.82 -0.42 -1.42
N PRO A 87 7.71 -0.35 -0.64
CA PRO A 87 7.61 0.58 0.47
C PRO A 87 8.57 0.17 1.60
N SER A 88 8.83 1.12 2.51
CA SER A 88 9.65 0.89 3.70
C SER A 88 9.03 1.57 4.92
N GLY A 89 9.30 1.05 6.11
CA GLY A 89 8.88 1.66 7.39
C GLY A 89 7.37 1.94 7.47
N PHE A 90 7.00 3.17 7.82
CA PHE A 90 5.60 3.57 7.97
C PHE A 90 4.80 3.53 6.65
N LEU A 91 5.46 3.54 5.50
CA LEU A 91 4.78 3.44 4.20
C LEU A 91 4.10 2.07 4.00
N HIS A 92 4.52 1.01 4.71
CA HIS A 92 3.82 -0.28 4.67
C HIS A 92 2.40 -0.21 5.24
N LYS A 93 2.09 0.79 6.07
CA LYS A 93 0.76 0.98 6.66
C LYS A 93 -0.20 1.72 5.71
N ILE A 94 0.28 2.17 4.54
CA ILE A 94 -0.47 2.99 3.60
C ILE A 94 -0.82 2.18 2.35
N SER A 95 -2.11 2.21 2.01
CA SER A 95 -2.59 1.73 0.73
C SER A 95 -2.41 2.83 -0.30
N PHE A 96 -1.33 2.75 -1.08
CA PHE A 96 -1.03 3.70 -2.14
C PHE A 96 -2.13 3.70 -3.21
N ALA A 97 -2.68 2.52 -3.52
CA ALA A 97 -3.80 2.36 -4.44
C ALA A 97 -5.02 3.23 -4.06
N ALA A 98 -5.28 3.40 -2.76
CA ALA A 98 -6.41 4.17 -2.25
C ALA A 98 -6.14 5.66 -2.05
N ILE A 99 -4.92 6.15 -2.32
CA ILE A 99 -4.62 7.58 -2.17
C ILE A 99 -5.41 8.36 -3.23
N PRO A 100 -6.22 9.37 -2.85
CA PRO A 100 -6.93 10.20 -3.81
C PRO A 100 -5.98 11.22 -4.44
N TYR A 101 -6.04 11.39 -5.77
CA TYR A 101 -5.32 12.46 -6.47
C TYR A 101 -6.26 13.58 -6.96
N SER A 102 -7.56 13.30 -6.97
CA SER A 102 -8.62 14.26 -7.26
C SER A 102 -9.82 14.00 -6.35
N ASP A 103 -10.88 14.79 -6.51
CA ASP A 103 -12.11 14.64 -5.73
C ASP A 103 -12.89 13.34 -6.02
N THR A 104 -12.65 12.74 -7.19
CA THR A 104 -13.39 11.58 -7.69
C THR A 104 -12.52 10.38 -7.98
N ASN A 105 -11.20 10.55 -8.00
CA ASN A 105 -10.28 9.53 -8.46
C ASN A 105 -9.16 9.23 -7.48
N ILE A 106 -8.76 7.96 -7.48
CA ILE A 106 -7.69 7.41 -6.66
C ILE A 106 -6.54 6.92 -7.53
N LEU A 107 -5.35 6.72 -6.95
CA LEU A 107 -4.17 6.33 -7.71
C LEU A 107 -4.34 5.01 -8.47
N SER A 108 -5.14 4.07 -7.98
CA SER A 108 -5.43 2.83 -8.71
C SER A 108 -6.20 3.03 -10.01
N ASP A 109 -6.92 4.15 -10.17
CA ASP A 109 -7.61 4.48 -11.42
C ASP A 109 -6.61 4.89 -12.51
N LYS A 110 -5.49 5.51 -12.11
CA LYS A 110 -4.44 6.02 -13.00
C LYS A 110 -3.33 4.99 -13.23
N TYR A 111 -2.99 4.22 -12.21
CA TYR A 111 -1.82 3.34 -12.21
C TYR A 111 -2.18 1.92 -11.74
N GLN A 112 -1.59 0.92 -12.41
CA GLN A 112 -1.53 -0.44 -11.89
C GLN A 112 -0.37 -0.56 -10.91
N ILE A 113 -0.68 -0.51 -9.61
CA ILE A 113 0.31 -0.58 -8.53
C ILE A 113 0.52 -2.04 -8.11
N ASN A 114 1.75 -2.53 -8.25
CA ASN A 114 2.17 -3.86 -7.81
C ASN A 114 3.17 -3.72 -6.66
N TYR A 115 2.85 -4.31 -5.51
CA TYR A 115 3.76 -4.33 -4.36
C TYR A 115 4.80 -5.44 -4.52
N VAL A 116 6.07 -5.10 -4.30
CA VAL A 116 7.19 -6.05 -4.32
C VAL A 116 7.94 -5.95 -3.00
N SER A 117 8.57 -7.06 -2.57
CA SER A 117 9.36 -7.07 -1.32
C SER A 117 10.66 -6.28 -1.46
N SER A 118 11.21 -6.26 -2.67
CA SER A 118 12.42 -5.55 -3.05
C SER A 118 12.40 -5.30 -4.55
N THR A 119 13.01 -4.19 -4.98
CA THR A 119 13.24 -3.91 -6.40
C THR A 119 14.02 -5.03 -7.10
N ARG A 120 14.82 -5.83 -6.38
CA ARG A 120 15.50 -7.01 -6.92
C ARG A 120 14.51 -8.04 -7.50
N GLU A 121 13.29 -8.14 -6.99
CA GLU A 121 12.29 -9.05 -7.55
C GLU A 121 11.94 -8.73 -9.00
N ILE A 122 12.09 -7.49 -9.44
CA ILE A 122 11.83 -7.09 -10.83
C ILE A 122 12.87 -7.68 -11.78
N THR A 123 14.13 -7.79 -11.34
CA THR A 123 15.22 -8.34 -12.16
C THR A 123 15.23 -9.87 -12.14
N LEU A 124 14.78 -10.45 -11.04
CA LEU A 124 14.46 -11.85 -10.93
C LEU A 124 13.18 -12.10 -11.72
N LYS A 125 13.27 -12.18 -13.06
CA LYS A 125 12.22 -12.80 -13.88
C LYS A 125 11.88 -14.12 -13.20
N LYS A 126 10.78 -14.16 -12.44
CA LYS A 126 10.20 -15.44 -12.03
C LYS A 126 10.01 -16.13 -13.37
N LYS A 127 10.77 -17.19 -13.62
CA LYS A 127 10.43 -18.11 -14.68
C LYS A 127 8.95 -18.38 -14.42
N THR A 128 8.09 -17.94 -15.33
CA THR A 128 6.71 -18.38 -15.34
C THR A 128 6.84 -19.85 -15.64
N TYR A 129 7.10 -20.64 -14.62
CA TYR A 129 6.75 -22.03 -14.64
C TYR A 129 5.25 -21.96 -14.85
N ASN A 130 4.83 -22.23 -16.08
CA ASN A 130 3.44 -22.51 -16.37
C ASN A 130 3.12 -23.78 -15.59
N PHE A 131 2.90 -23.65 -14.27
CA PHE A 131 2.60 -24.76 -13.38
C PHE A 131 1.24 -25.35 -13.71
N ILE A 132 0.47 -24.78 -14.64
CA ILE A 132 -0.74 -25.40 -15.17
C ILE A 132 -0.31 -26.53 -16.12
N GLU A 133 0.31 -27.56 -15.56
CA GLU A 133 0.08 -28.91 -16.05
C GLU A 133 -1.38 -29.26 -15.71
N LYS A 134 -1.99 -30.09 -16.55
CA LYS A 134 -3.44 -30.37 -16.60
C LYS A 134 -4.01 -30.99 -15.30
N GLU A 135 -3.20 -31.16 -14.27
CA GLU A 135 -3.48 -31.91 -13.04
C GLU A 135 -3.03 -31.20 -11.75
N ASN A 136 -3.09 -29.86 -11.71
CA ASN A 136 -2.88 -29.14 -10.45
C ASN A 136 -4.08 -29.28 -9.51
N TYR A 137 -3.98 -30.19 -8.54
CA TYR A 137 -4.92 -30.28 -7.43
C TYR A 137 -4.50 -29.36 -6.29
N ALA A 138 -5.25 -28.30 -6.06
CA ALA A 138 -5.15 -27.54 -4.82
C ALA A 138 -5.96 -28.24 -3.72
N ARG A 139 -5.30 -28.72 -2.66
CA ARG A 139 -5.99 -29.23 -1.47
C ARG A 139 -6.06 -28.14 -0.42
N ILE A 140 -7.28 -27.80 -0.02
CA ILE A 140 -7.56 -26.84 1.04
C ILE A 140 -7.90 -27.62 2.30
N TYR A 141 -7.11 -27.44 3.34
CA TYR A 141 -7.41 -27.98 4.66
C TYR A 141 -7.96 -26.83 5.51
N GLY A 142 -9.17 -27.02 6.03
CA GLY A 142 -9.84 -26.11 6.95
C GLY A 142 -10.41 -26.91 8.12
N GLY A 143 -10.72 -26.24 9.23
CA GLY A 143 -11.23 -26.93 10.43
C GLY A 143 -10.17 -27.81 11.11
N ILE A 144 -8.90 -27.42 11.04
CA ILE A 144 -7.85 -28.05 11.83
C ILE A 144 -8.20 -27.79 13.30
N SER A 145 -8.49 -28.85 14.06
CA SER A 145 -8.65 -28.76 15.50
C SER A 145 -7.26 -28.53 16.10
N TYR A 146 -7.03 -27.39 16.75
CA TYR A 146 -5.75 -27.12 17.41
C TYR A 146 -5.73 -27.56 18.88
N ASP A 147 -6.91 -27.82 19.45
CA ASP A 147 -7.04 -28.51 20.73
C ASP A 147 -6.85 -30.01 20.50
N PHE A 148 -5.60 -30.45 20.59
CA PHE A 148 -5.25 -31.85 20.65
C PHE A 148 -4.74 -32.18 22.04
N ASP A 149 -5.46 -33.08 22.72
CA ASP A 149 -5.06 -33.63 24.01
C ASP A 149 -4.05 -34.77 23.76
N SER A 150 -2.81 -34.61 24.23
CA SER A 150 -1.67 -35.50 23.92
C SER A 150 -1.91 -36.97 24.27
N VAL A 151 -2.90 -37.26 25.11
CA VAL A 151 -3.26 -38.61 25.55
C VAL A 151 -4.00 -39.40 24.46
N LYS A 152 -4.78 -38.75 23.59
CA LYS A 152 -5.60 -39.45 22.57
C LYS A 152 -4.82 -39.91 21.34
N ILE A 153 -3.58 -39.43 21.15
CA ILE A 153 -2.75 -39.74 19.99
C ILE A 153 -2.15 -41.15 20.10
N ALA A 154 -1.94 -41.66 21.33
CA ALA A 154 -1.38 -42.98 21.57
C ALA A 154 -2.34 -44.15 21.28
N GLU A 155 -3.65 -43.90 21.19
CA GLU A 155 -4.67 -44.93 20.90
C GLU A 155 -4.98 -45.09 19.41
N LEU A 156 -4.43 -44.22 18.56
CA LEU A 156 -4.65 -44.20 17.10
C LEU A 156 -3.45 -44.75 16.31
N THR A 157 -2.46 -45.36 16.98
CA THR A 157 -1.29 -46.02 16.37
C THR A 157 -1.33 -47.51 16.65
#